data_AF-A0A968VV85-F1
#
_entry.id   AF-A0A968VV85-F1
#
_cell.length_a   1.000
_cell.length_b   1.000
_cell.length_c   1.000
_cell.angle_alpha   90.00
_cell.angle_beta   90.00
_cell.angle_gamma   90.00
#
_symmetry.space_group_name_H-M   'P 1'
#
loop_
_entity.id
_entity.type
_entity.pdbx_description
1 polymer ?
#
loop_
_entity_poly.entity_id
_entity_poly.type
_entity_poly.pdbx_seq_one_letter_code
_entity_poly.pdbx_strand_id
1 'polypeptide(L)'
;MNRSLRVGFVTLYRVLIGSLLILLLGGCSKFNVQKPILDGAFFTEGDSALNPPTDKLSENCFADVTVDACMFLKNPVAQEKGAVALRDLEAVRKFGVKIRGLTPTGFLENARVQVFALHAPRFTLENLSELKGPQAGGHRSLEQFSAYYWTNRLFDYLEARIGSERLPSFRLKVYVDDVFTGYSSANQSVHLDFKEGRLPKALSGEVVIHLAAQAIAHGLSEGKLFAKDLTQHNTCALDPKGCCTTGDGCAQALGNGFGEYVAAMMFPDSARIGESVANSVKGQELCSMVRDLTMLSARTKDQVYSACQPAGRAVVMGAWYASVWWKLRAQIEAQEPGAGADVDKLFFDHAKAWTSLSTFTSAKAEALRLAGMYNGGKFAAAFAAAFAVF
;
A
#
# COMPACT_ATOMS: atom_id res chain seq x y z
N MET A 1 56.98 59.90 39.88
CA MET A 1 57.42 59.44 41.22
C MET A 1 56.48 58.35 41.67
N ASN A 2 57.04 57.17 42.02
CA ASN A 2 56.62 56.18 43.05
C ASN A 2 55.12 55.91 43.27
N ARG A 3 54.59 54.70 43.46
CA ARG A 3 55.00 53.29 43.63
C ARG A 3 53.64 52.54 43.56
N SER A 4 53.47 51.44 42.82
CA SER A 4 53.81 50.05 43.15
C SER A 4 53.22 49.51 44.47
N LEU A 5 52.75 48.24 44.37
CA LEU A 5 52.37 47.24 45.39
C LEU A 5 50.90 47.18 45.83
N ARG A 6 50.25 46.02 45.99
CA ARG A 6 50.50 44.60 45.63
C ARG A 6 49.26 43.80 46.14
N VAL A 7 49.01 42.64 45.52
CA VAL A 7 48.50 41.36 46.14
C VAL A 7 47.12 41.45 46.82
N GLY A 8 46.07 40.73 46.43
CA GLY A 8 45.99 39.34 45.95
C GLY A 8 45.25 38.53 47.03
N PHE A 9 44.10 37.93 46.71
CA PHE A 9 43.59 36.76 47.43
C PHE A 9 42.63 35.95 46.57
N VAL A 10 42.89 34.64 46.62
CA VAL A 10 42.23 33.52 45.97
C VAL A 10 40.92 33.21 46.72
N THR A 11 39.82 32.95 46.01
CA THR A 11 38.80 31.97 46.47
C THR A 11 38.06 31.39 45.27
N LEU A 12 38.20 30.07 45.11
CA LEU A 12 37.41 29.16 44.28
C LEU A 12 35.90 29.36 44.49
N TYR A 13 35.10 29.41 43.43
CA TYR A 13 33.86 28.64 43.38
C TYR A 13 33.56 28.19 41.95
N ARG A 14 33.19 26.90 41.88
CA ARG A 14 32.83 26.12 40.70
C ARG A 14 31.60 26.72 40.00
N VAL A 15 31.68 26.96 38.70
CA VAL A 15 30.52 26.81 37.80
C VAL A 15 30.97 25.93 36.65
N LEU A 16 30.69 24.65 36.82
CA LEU A 16 30.90 23.58 35.87
C LEU A 16 29.50 23.06 35.55
N ILE A 17 29.29 22.73 34.27
CA ILE A 17 28.22 21.88 33.74
C ILE A 17 26.90 22.60 33.40
N GLY A 18 26.64 22.73 32.09
CA GLY A 18 25.34 23.10 31.55
C GLY A 18 25.27 23.10 30.03
N SER A 19 26.09 22.30 29.35
CA SER A 19 25.98 22.04 27.91
C SER A 19 26.56 20.67 27.64
N LEU A 20 25.91 19.91 26.75
CA LEU A 20 26.39 18.65 26.16
C LEU A 20 26.11 17.37 26.97
N LEU A 21 24.89 16.82 26.86
CA LEU A 21 24.62 15.37 26.65
C LEU A 21 23.10 15.11 26.58
N ILE A 22 22.50 15.17 25.39
CA ILE A 22 21.27 14.41 25.10
C ILE A 22 21.49 13.75 23.74
N LEU A 23 22.25 12.65 23.76
CA LEU A 23 22.37 11.69 22.68
C LEU A 23 22.59 10.33 23.33
N LEU A 24 21.93 9.31 22.78
CA LEU A 24 22.01 7.89 23.14
C LEU A 24 21.10 7.41 24.28
N LEU A 25 19.79 7.53 24.06
CA LEU A 25 18.89 6.41 24.34
C LEU A 25 18.15 6.08 23.05
N GLY A 26 18.88 5.44 22.13
CA GLY A 26 18.27 4.58 21.12
C GLY A 26 17.62 3.42 21.85
N GLY A 27 16.45 3.67 22.42
CA GLY A 27 15.51 2.62 22.72
C GLY A 27 15.18 1.96 21.40
N CYS A 28 15.70 0.75 21.19
CA CYS A 28 14.96 -0.24 20.44
C CYS A 28 13.60 -0.35 21.12
N SER A 29 12.65 0.51 20.72
CA SER A 29 11.25 0.21 20.86
C SER A 29 11.08 -1.06 20.06
N LYS A 30 11.13 -2.20 20.77
CA LYS A 30 10.59 -3.44 20.27
C LYS A 30 9.24 -3.03 19.71
N PHE A 31 9.10 -3.15 18.39
CA PHE A 31 7.80 -3.24 17.77
C PHE A 31 7.07 -4.26 18.62
N ASN A 32 6.11 -3.81 19.42
CA ASN A 32 5.10 -4.71 19.93
C ASN A 32 4.30 -5.02 18.68
N VAL A 33 4.80 -5.98 17.90
CA VAL A 33 4.03 -6.68 16.89
C VAL A 33 2.75 -7.04 17.64
N GLN A 34 1.64 -6.47 17.20
CA GLN A 34 0.32 -6.80 17.70
C GLN A 34 0.28 -8.32 17.88
N LYS A 35 -0.24 -8.77 19.03
CA LYS A 35 -0.38 -10.19 19.36
C LYS A 35 -0.76 -10.97 18.10
N PRO A 36 -0.13 -12.13 17.82
CA PRO A 36 -0.45 -12.93 16.65
C PRO A 36 -1.97 -13.08 16.60
N ILE A 37 -2.55 -12.55 15.53
CA ILE A 37 -3.99 -12.42 15.35
C ILE A 37 -4.55 -13.84 15.30
N LEU A 38 -5.14 -14.29 16.41
CA LEU A 38 -5.83 -15.58 16.50
C LEU A 38 -7.17 -15.57 15.73
N ASP A 39 -7.67 -14.38 15.36
CA ASP A 39 -9.05 -14.19 14.89
C ASP A 39 -9.16 -13.64 13.43
N GLY A 40 -8.06 -13.55 12.69
CA GLY A 40 -8.02 -13.04 11.31
C GLY A 40 -8.28 -11.53 11.09
N ALA A 41 -8.37 -10.72 12.15
CA ALA A 41 -8.56 -9.28 12.08
C ALA A 41 -7.27 -8.48 11.75
N PHE A 42 -7.26 -7.75 10.63
CA PHE A 42 -6.14 -6.92 10.15
C PHE A 42 -6.01 -5.55 10.81
N PHE A 43 -6.99 -5.16 11.61
CA PHE A 43 -7.20 -3.76 11.97
C PHE A 43 -6.97 -3.52 13.45
N THR A 44 -6.45 -2.33 13.76
CA THR A 44 -6.16 -1.89 15.11
C THR A 44 -7.44 -1.73 15.95
N GLU A 45 -7.33 -1.86 17.27
CA GLU A 45 -8.42 -1.64 18.21
C GLU A 45 -8.95 -0.20 18.04
N GLY A 46 -10.20 -0.05 17.56
CA GLY A 46 -10.79 1.23 17.14
C GLY A 46 -11.29 1.26 15.69
N ASP A 47 -10.81 0.34 14.84
CA ASP A 47 -11.22 0.18 13.45
C ASP A 47 -12.33 -0.88 13.27
N SER A 48 -13.24 -1.05 14.25
CA SER A 48 -14.22 -2.16 14.25
C SER A 48 -15.20 -2.12 13.06
N ALA A 49 -15.45 -0.95 12.47
CA ALA A 49 -16.20 -0.80 11.22
C ALA A 49 -15.42 -1.32 9.99
N LEU A 50 -14.09 -1.47 10.11
CA LEU A 50 -13.17 -1.94 9.06
C LEU A 50 -12.94 -3.46 9.12
N ASN A 51 -13.53 -4.22 10.03
CA ASN A 51 -13.48 -5.68 9.96
C ASN A 51 -14.88 -6.27 10.03
N PRO A 52 -15.50 -6.60 8.89
CA PRO A 52 -16.82 -7.19 8.93
C PRO A 52 -16.75 -8.53 9.69
N PRO A 53 -17.64 -8.79 10.66
CA PRO A 53 -17.57 -10.00 11.48
C PRO A 53 -17.78 -11.30 10.69
N THR A 54 -18.21 -11.18 9.43
CA THR A 54 -18.34 -12.30 8.48
C THR A 54 -17.01 -12.71 7.86
N ASP A 55 -16.01 -11.84 7.90
CA ASP A 55 -14.75 -12.00 7.20
C ASP A 55 -13.76 -12.60 8.20
N LYS A 56 -13.50 -13.91 8.07
CA LYS A 56 -12.74 -14.66 9.08
C LYS A 56 -11.99 -15.83 8.48
N LEU A 57 -10.86 -16.18 9.09
CA LEU A 57 -10.20 -17.44 8.79
C LEU A 57 -10.98 -18.60 9.43
N SER A 58 -11.21 -19.65 8.66
CA SER A 58 -11.89 -20.86 9.10
C SER A 58 -11.36 -22.07 8.34
N GLU A 59 -10.84 -23.05 9.07
CA GLU A 59 -10.46 -24.36 8.51
C GLU A 59 -11.67 -25.10 7.89
N ASN A 60 -12.88 -24.76 8.34
CA ASN A 60 -14.14 -25.30 7.84
C ASN A 60 -14.87 -24.32 6.90
N CYS A 61 -14.15 -23.39 6.26
CA CYS A 61 -14.77 -22.34 5.44
C CYS A 61 -15.79 -22.90 4.43
N PHE A 62 -15.44 -23.99 3.74
CA PHE A 62 -16.30 -24.60 2.71
C PHE A 62 -17.64 -25.12 3.26
N ALA A 63 -17.67 -25.50 4.54
CA ALA A 63 -18.87 -25.96 5.23
C ALA A 63 -19.62 -24.83 5.98
N ASP A 64 -19.02 -23.65 6.12
CA ASP A 64 -19.60 -22.55 6.87
C ASP A 64 -20.75 -21.91 6.08
N VAL A 65 -21.99 -22.11 6.53
CA VAL A 65 -23.20 -21.55 5.89
C VAL A 65 -23.33 -20.03 6.06
N THR A 66 -22.52 -19.43 6.93
CA THR A 66 -22.57 -17.99 7.23
C THR A 66 -21.70 -17.14 6.30
N VAL A 67 -20.89 -17.76 5.43
CA VAL A 67 -20.09 -17.08 4.42
C VAL A 67 -20.63 -17.38 3.02
N ASP A 68 -20.26 -16.63 2.00
CA ASP A 68 -20.68 -16.86 0.60
C ASP A 68 -19.57 -17.53 -0.21
N ALA A 69 -18.31 -17.27 0.13
CA ALA A 69 -17.15 -17.78 -0.58
C ALA A 69 -15.99 -18.07 0.36
N CYS A 70 -15.10 -18.98 -0.08
CA CYS A 70 -13.80 -19.22 0.55
C CYS A 70 -12.70 -18.72 -0.36
N MET A 71 -11.84 -17.83 0.13
CA MET A 71 -10.76 -17.25 -0.66
C MET A 71 -9.46 -17.18 0.15
N PHE A 72 -8.50 -16.43 -0.36
CA PHE A 72 -7.22 -16.22 0.32
C PHE A 72 -7.25 -14.90 1.05
N LEU A 73 -6.77 -14.96 2.28
CA LEU A 73 -6.49 -13.78 3.06
C LEU A 73 -5.22 -13.12 2.55
N LYS A 74 -5.33 -11.88 2.06
CA LYS A 74 -4.30 -11.17 1.30
C LYS A 74 -3.91 -11.91 0.01
N ASN A 75 -3.22 -13.05 0.12
CA ASN A 75 -2.86 -13.94 -0.98
C ASN A 75 -2.49 -15.34 -0.45
N PRO A 76 -2.40 -16.38 -1.31
CA PRO A 76 -2.09 -17.75 -0.85
C PRO A 76 -0.76 -17.87 -0.09
N VAL A 77 0.28 -17.17 -0.53
CA VAL A 77 1.64 -17.26 0.03
C VAL A 77 1.71 -16.64 1.41
N ALA A 78 1.06 -15.49 1.60
CA ALA A 78 0.97 -14.81 2.89
C ALA A 78 0.14 -15.63 3.89
N GLN A 79 -1.00 -16.16 3.46
CA GLN A 79 -1.89 -16.94 4.32
C GLN A 79 -1.21 -18.23 4.82
N GLU A 80 -0.58 -18.97 3.91
CA GLU A 80 0.11 -20.22 4.24
C GLU A 80 1.52 -20.01 4.81
N LYS A 81 1.99 -18.76 4.87
CA LYS A 81 3.33 -18.38 5.34
C LYS A 81 4.44 -19.17 4.62
N GLY A 82 4.24 -19.45 3.34
CA GLY A 82 5.12 -20.30 2.54
C GLY A 82 4.78 -20.27 1.04
N ALA A 83 5.67 -20.82 0.22
CA ALA A 83 5.39 -20.98 -1.20
C ALA A 83 4.22 -21.94 -1.41
N VAL A 84 3.31 -21.60 -2.32
CA VAL A 84 2.11 -22.39 -2.62
C VAL A 84 2.16 -22.85 -4.07
N ALA A 85 1.90 -24.14 -4.33
CA ALA A 85 1.76 -24.65 -5.68
C ALA A 85 0.31 -24.50 -6.16
N LEU A 86 0.12 -24.35 -7.48
CA LEU A 86 -1.20 -24.20 -8.09
C LEU A 86 -2.19 -25.31 -7.70
N ARG A 87 -1.71 -26.56 -7.69
CA ARG A 87 -2.52 -27.74 -7.33
C ARG A 87 -3.04 -27.72 -5.88
N ASP A 88 -2.40 -26.95 -5.01
CA ASP A 88 -2.71 -26.90 -3.58
C ASP A 88 -3.67 -25.73 -3.26
N LEU A 89 -3.99 -24.88 -4.24
CA LEU A 89 -4.81 -23.68 -4.02
C LEU A 89 -6.17 -23.99 -3.39
N GLU A 90 -6.84 -25.06 -3.82
CA GLU A 90 -8.16 -25.40 -3.27
C GLU A 90 -8.09 -25.78 -1.79
N ALA A 91 -7.09 -26.59 -1.41
CA ALA A 91 -6.92 -27.06 -0.04
C ALA A 91 -6.54 -25.95 0.94
N VAL A 92 -5.96 -24.85 0.44
CA VAL A 92 -5.47 -23.74 1.25
C VAL A 92 -6.39 -22.52 1.20
N ARG A 93 -7.62 -22.61 0.69
CA ARG A 93 -8.61 -21.52 0.77
C ARG A 93 -9.36 -21.57 2.10
N LYS A 94 -9.09 -20.61 2.98
CA LYS A 94 -9.62 -20.63 4.36
C LYS A 94 -10.22 -19.32 4.81
N PHE A 95 -10.17 -18.27 3.99
CA PHE A 95 -10.76 -16.98 4.33
C PHE A 95 -12.21 -16.92 3.86
N GLY A 96 -13.13 -17.09 4.79
CA GLY A 96 -14.57 -17.01 4.53
C GLY A 96 -15.03 -15.56 4.49
N VAL A 97 -15.79 -15.20 3.47
CA VAL A 97 -16.27 -13.83 3.25
C VAL A 97 -17.72 -13.80 2.76
N LYS A 98 -18.42 -12.68 2.99
CA LYS A 98 -19.73 -12.43 2.36
C LYS A 98 -19.63 -11.50 1.15
N ILE A 99 -20.43 -11.79 0.13
CA ILE A 99 -20.61 -10.87 -1.00
C ILE A 99 -21.54 -9.73 -0.60
N ARG A 100 -21.20 -8.51 -1.01
CA ARG A 100 -21.91 -7.28 -0.61
C ARG A 100 -21.96 -6.27 -1.75
N GLY A 101 -22.86 -5.31 -1.62
CA GLY A 101 -22.91 -4.10 -2.44
C GLY A 101 -23.32 -4.31 -3.90
N LEU A 102 -23.78 -5.49 -4.28
CA LEU A 102 -24.10 -5.81 -5.68
C LEU A 102 -25.32 -5.04 -6.20
N THR A 103 -25.28 -4.71 -7.49
CA THR A 103 -26.48 -4.30 -8.23
C THR A 103 -27.43 -5.48 -8.48
N PRO A 104 -28.71 -5.23 -8.83
CA PRO A 104 -29.67 -6.27 -9.22
C PRO A 104 -29.35 -7.00 -10.54
N THR A 105 -28.24 -6.68 -11.23
CA THR A 105 -27.92 -7.24 -12.55
C THR A 105 -27.49 -8.70 -12.52
N GLY A 106 -27.20 -9.26 -11.34
CA GLY A 106 -26.74 -10.64 -11.18
C GLY A 106 -25.24 -10.84 -11.44
N PHE A 107 -24.50 -9.78 -11.77
CA PHE A 107 -23.04 -9.83 -11.98
C PHE A 107 -22.26 -9.22 -10.80
N LEU A 108 -20.94 -9.46 -10.77
CA LEU A 108 -19.99 -8.85 -9.82
C LEU A 108 -19.76 -7.36 -10.13
N GLU A 109 -20.76 -6.54 -9.79
CA GLU A 109 -20.70 -5.11 -10.03
C GLU A 109 -21.56 -4.29 -9.08
N ASN A 110 -21.11 -3.06 -8.83
CA ASN A 110 -21.75 -2.04 -8.00
C ASN A 110 -21.49 -0.62 -8.55
N ALA A 111 -21.81 0.41 -7.76
CA ALA A 111 -21.62 1.82 -8.14
C ALA A 111 -20.14 2.20 -8.38
N ARG A 112 -19.20 1.54 -7.69
CA ARG A 112 -17.75 1.82 -7.73
C ARG A 112 -16.96 0.82 -8.57
N VAL A 113 -17.44 -0.41 -8.72
CA VAL A 113 -16.65 -1.52 -9.28
C VAL A 113 -17.47 -2.31 -10.29
N GLN A 114 -16.82 -2.76 -11.37
CA GLN A 114 -17.36 -3.73 -12.31
C GLN A 114 -16.26 -4.71 -12.71
N VAL A 115 -16.50 -6.01 -12.51
CA VAL A 115 -15.57 -7.08 -12.89
C VAL A 115 -15.99 -7.76 -14.19
N PHE A 116 -15.01 -7.98 -15.05
CA PHE A 116 -15.09 -8.70 -16.32
C PHE A 116 -14.04 -9.79 -16.39
N ALA A 117 -14.32 -10.87 -17.11
CA ALA A 117 -13.33 -11.84 -17.55
C ALA A 117 -13.19 -11.73 -19.07
N LEU A 118 -11.95 -11.69 -19.57
CA LEU A 118 -11.70 -11.54 -21.02
C LEU A 118 -11.73 -12.87 -21.78
N HIS A 119 -11.25 -13.95 -21.15
CA HIS A 119 -11.15 -15.26 -21.79
C HIS A 119 -11.95 -16.36 -21.07
N ALA A 120 -12.87 -15.98 -20.17
CA ALA A 120 -13.80 -16.87 -19.49
C ALA A 120 -15.21 -16.27 -19.41
N PRO A 121 -16.26 -17.09 -19.23
CA PRO A 121 -17.60 -16.58 -18.94
C PRO A 121 -17.61 -15.69 -17.71
N ARG A 122 -18.43 -14.64 -17.78
CA ARG A 122 -18.60 -13.70 -16.67
C ARG A 122 -19.34 -14.40 -15.52
N PHE A 123 -18.83 -14.25 -14.29
CA PHE A 123 -19.46 -14.82 -13.11
C PHE A 123 -20.87 -14.25 -12.90
N THR A 124 -21.82 -15.13 -12.58
CA THR A 124 -23.19 -14.77 -12.18
C THR A 124 -23.48 -15.29 -10.77
N LEU A 125 -24.39 -14.64 -10.04
CA LEU A 125 -24.75 -15.05 -8.67
C LEU A 125 -25.43 -16.42 -8.58
N GLU A 126 -26.00 -16.91 -9.69
CA GLU A 126 -26.51 -18.28 -9.79
C GLU A 126 -25.40 -19.31 -9.57
N ASN A 127 -24.15 -18.94 -9.83
CA ASN A 127 -22.96 -19.77 -9.68
C ASN A 127 -22.29 -19.62 -8.31
N LEU A 128 -22.96 -19.04 -7.29
CA LEU A 128 -22.35 -18.81 -5.98
C LEU A 128 -21.83 -20.11 -5.32
N SER A 129 -22.50 -21.24 -5.58
CA SER A 129 -22.06 -22.56 -5.11
C SER A 129 -20.67 -22.96 -5.61
N GLU A 130 -20.21 -22.45 -6.76
CA GLU A 130 -18.86 -22.67 -7.28
C GLU A 130 -17.78 -22.11 -6.34
N LEU A 131 -18.09 -21.04 -5.60
CA LEU A 131 -17.15 -20.41 -4.68
C LEU A 131 -16.94 -21.19 -3.37
N LYS A 132 -17.71 -22.26 -3.16
CA LYS A 132 -17.54 -23.22 -2.07
C LYS A 132 -17.37 -24.67 -2.54
N GLY A 133 -17.37 -24.91 -3.85
CA GLY A 133 -17.24 -26.25 -4.41
C GLY A 133 -15.77 -26.65 -4.61
N PRO A 134 -15.40 -27.92 -4.41
CA PRO A 134 -14.05 -28.42 -4.71
C PRO A 134 -13.77 -28.56 -6.22
N GLN A 135 -14.79 -28.46 -7.10
CA GLN A 135 -14.64 -28.79 -8.53
C GLN A 135 -15.50 -28.03 -9.55
N ALA A 136 -16.35 -27.06 -9.20
CA ALA A 136 -17.24 -26.46 -10.20
C ALA A 136 -16.70 -25.11 -10.72
N GLY A 137 -16.28 -25.05 -11.99
CA GLY A 137 -16.10 -23.78 -12.73
C GLY A 137 -14.66 -23.25 -12.94
N GLY A 138 -13.64 -23.93 -12.41
CA GLY A 138 -12.23 -23.54 -12.55
C GLY A 138 -11.85 -22.32 -11.70
N HIS A 139 -10.55 -22.07 -11.55
CA HIS A 139 -10.03 -20.92 -10.78
C HIS A 139 -10.59 -19.55 -11.25
N ARG A 140 -11.27 -19.50 -12.39
CA ARG A 140 -11.81 -18.29 -13.04
C ARG A 140 -12.95 -17.63 -12.27
N SER A 141 -13.90 -18.40 -11.72
CA SER A 141 -14.97 -17.85 -10.88
C SER A 141 -14.38 -17.25 -9.60
N LEU A 142 -13.42 -17.95 -8.99
CA LEU A 142 -12.69 -17.45 -7.82
C LEU A 142 -11.85 -16.21 -8.12
N GLU A 143 -11.17 -16.15 -9.27
CA GLU A 143 -10.41 -14.99 -9.73
C GLU A 143 -11.32 -13.75 -9.85
N GLN A 144 -12.45 -13.88 -10.56
CA GLN A 144 -13.43 -12.80 -10.69
C GLN A 144 -13.96 -12.34 -9.33
N PHE A 145 -14.35 -13.29 -8.47
CA PHE A 145 -14.86 -12.99 -7.14
C PHE A 145 -13.80 -12.31 -6.25
N SER A 146 -12.56 -12.81 -6.22
CA SER A 146 -11.48 -12.25 -5.44
C SER A 146 -11.15 -10.81 -5.87
N ALA A 147 -11.12 -10.55 -7.19
CA ALA A 147 -10.93 -9.21 -7.72
C ALA A 147 -12.08 -8.27 -7.30
N TYR A 148 -13.34 -8.72 -7.37
CA TYR A 148 -14.49 -7.94 -6.92
C TYR A 148 -14.41 -7.65 -5.42
N TYR A 149 -14.20 -8.69 -4.61
CA TYR A 149 -14.16 -8.60 -3.15
C TYR A 149 -13.10 -7.61 -2.69
N TRP A 150 -11.84 -7.78 -3.11
CA TRP A 150 -10.76 -6.88 -2.65
C TRP A 150 -10.92 -5.46 -3.15
N THR A 151 -11.43 -5.25 -4.37
CA THR A 151 -11.68 -3.90 -4.89
C THR A 151 -12.85 -3.23 -4.15
N ASN A 152 -13.95 -3.94 -3.92
CA ASN A 152 -15.07 -3.41 -3.15
C ASN A 152 -14.66 -3.10 -1.71
N ARG A 153 -13.95 -4.05 -1.08
CA ARG A 153 -13.46 -3.92 0.29
C ARG A 153 -12.54 -2.71 0.44
N LEU A 154 -11.70 -2.42 -0.57
CA LEU A 154 -10.87 -1.23 -0.60
C LEU A 154 -11.70 0.06 -0.53
N PHE A 155 -12.74 0.20 -1.34
CA PHE A 155 -13.60 1.38 -1.31
C PHE A 155 -14.31 1.52 0.04
N ASP A 156 -14.92 0.44 0.54
CA ASP A 156 -15.57 0.43 1.86
C ASP A 156 -14.58 0.83 2.98
N TYR A 157 -13.35 0.32 2.90
CA TYR A 157 -12.28 0.64 3.85
C TYR A 157 -11.90 2.12 3.79
N LEU A 158 -11.63 2.64 2.60
CA LEU A 158 -11.21 4.03 2.43
C LEU A 158 -12.32 5.02 2.79
N GLU A 159 -13.58 4.75 2.41
CA GLU A 159 -14.70 5.62 2.79
C GLU A 159 -14.82 5.77 4.31
N ALA A 160 -14.68 4.67 5.05
CA ALA A 160 -14.68 4.69 6.50
C ALA A 160 -13.40 5.31 7.10
N ARG A 161 -12.24 5.13 6.46
CA ARG A 161 -10.94 5.57 6.99
C ARG A 161 -10.65 7.06 6.77
N ILE A 162 -10.92 7.58 5.58
CA ILE A 162 -10.53 8.94 5.16
C ILE A 162 -11.71 9.84 4.75
N GLY A 163 -12.93 9.29 4.72
CA GLY A 163 -14.14 9.99 4.27
C GLY A 163 -14.36 9.87 2.76
N SER A 164 -15.63 9.72 2.37
CA SER A 164 -16.02 9.55 0.96
C SER A 164 -15.75 10.79 0.10
N GLU A 165 -15.68 11.98 0.70
CA GLU A 165 -15.35 13.25 0.04
C GLU A 165 -13.89 13.34 -0.42
N ARG A 166 -13.00 12.48 0.13
CA ARG A 166 -11.61 12.35 -0.32
C ARG A 166 -11.41 11.32 -1.40
N LEU A 167 -12.45 10.61 -1.82
CA LEU A 167 -12.37 9.65 -2.91
C LEU A 167 -12.93 10.25 -4.20
N PRO A 168 -12.29 9.99 -5.36
CA PRO A 168 -12.84 10.43 -6.63
C PRO A 168 -14.13 9.66 -6.94
N SER A 169 -15.04 10.32 -7.68
CA SER A 169 -16.28 9.70 -8.15
C SER A 169 -16.04 9.07 -9.52
N PHE A 170 -15.86 7.75 -9.55
CA PHE A 170 -15.73 6.97 -10.78
C PHE A 170 -16.13 5.51 -10.54
N ARG A 171 -16.36 4.79 -11.63
CA ARG A 171 -16.62 3.34 -11.62
C ARG A 171 -15.43 2.60 -12.24
N LEU A 172 -14.68 1.88 -11.42
CA LEU A 172 -13.51 1.13 -11.83
C LEU A 172 -13.91 -0.17 -12.56
N LYS A 173 -13.36 -0.37 -13.75
CA LYS A 173 -13.44 -1.65 -14.47
C LYS A 173 -12.24 -2.51 -14.11
N VAL A 174 -12.47 -3.76 -13.74
CA VAL A 174 -11.42 -4.74 -13.45
C VAL A 174 -11.57 -5.92 -14.41
N TYR A 175 -10.56 -6.15 -15.24
CA TYR A 175 -10.47 -7.28 -16.14
C TYR A 175 -9.56 -8.33 -15.52
N VAL A 176 -10.12 -9.52 -15.30
CA VAL A 176 -9.35 -10.72 -14.94
C VAL A 176 -9.16 -11.58 -16.18
N ASP A 177 -8.25 -12.55 -16.05
CA ASP A 177 -7.87 -13.44 -17.15
C ASP A 177 -7.35 -12.65 -18.36
N ASP A 178 -6.49 -11.66 -18.10
CA ASP A 178 -5.84 -10.86 -19.12
C ASP A 178 -4.43 -11.42 -19.44
N VAL A 179 -3.79 -10.88 -20.48
CA VAL A 179 -2.41 -11.20 -20.87
C VAL A 179 -1.37 -10.36 -20.11
N PHE A 180 -1.80 -9.30 -19.42
CA PHE A 180 -0.92 -8.41 -18.66
C PHE A 180 -1.52 -7.95 -17.33
N THR A 181 -0.63 -7.58 -16.40
CA THR A 181 -0.99 -7.03 -15.09
C THR A 181 -0.58 -5.56 -14.98
N GLY A 182 -1.56 -4.68 -14.85
CA GLY A 182 -1.33 -3.25 -14.72
C GLY A 182 -2.61 -2.41 -14.67
N TYR A 183 -2.43 -1.12 -14.37
CA TYR A 183 -3.48 -0.11 -14.50
C TYR A 183 -3.36 0.56 -15.87
N SER A 184 -4.49 0.71 -16.58
CA SER A 184 -4.61 1.42 -17.84
C SER A 184 -5.32 2.75 -17.60
N SER A 185 -4.57 3.85 -17.71
CA SER A 185 -5.13 5.21 -17.57
C SER A 185 -6.08 5.58 -18.71
N ALA A 186 -5.84 5.06 -19.93
CA ALA A 186 -6.67 5.35 -21.10
C ALA A 186 -8.13 4.90 -20.93
N ASN A 187 -8.34 3.73 -20.32
CA ASN A 187 -9.66 3.14 -20.10
C ASN A 187 -10.10 3.16 -18.64
N GLN A 188 -9.29 3.76 -17.75
CA GLN A 188 -9.44 3.74 -16.30
C GLN A 188 -9.77 2.33 -15.77
N SER A 189 -8.94 1.36 -16.15
CA SER A 189 -9.19 -0.05 -15.87
C SER A 189 -7.98 -0.76 -15.26
N VAL A 190 -8.25 -1.72 -14.39
CA VAL A 190 -7.25 -2.66 -13.86
C VAL A 190 -7.29 -3.93 -14.69
N HIS A 191 -6.12 -4.45 -15.02
CA HIS A 191 -5.94 -5.70 -15.76
C HIS A 191 -5.09 -6.64 -14.91
N LEU A 192 -5.52 -7.90 -14.82
CA LEU A 192 -4.93 -8.92 -13.96
C LEU A 192 -4.61 -10.15 -14.81
N ASP A 193 -3.32 -10.43 -14.97
CA ASP A 193 -2.86 -11.51 -15.83
C ASP A 193 -3.16 -12.88 -15.24
N PHE A 194 -3.51 -13.78 -16.17
CA PHE A 194 -3.46 -15.20 -15.95
C PHE A 194 -2.42 -15.82 -16.88
N LYS A 195 -1.57 -16.68 -16.31
CA LYS A 195 -0.62 -17.48 -17.06
C LYS A 195 -0.65 -18.87 -16.52
N GLU A 196 -0.83 -19.84 -17.41
CA GLU A 196 -0.78 -21.25 -17.07
C GLU A 196 0.52 -21.58 -16.31
N GLY A 197 0.42 -22.40 -15.28
CA GLY A 197 1.56 -22.75 -14.43
C GLY A 197 1.98 -21.67 -13.41
N ARG A 198 1.28 -20.53 -13.34
CA ARG A 198 1.54 -19.47 -12.33
C ARG A 198 0.29 -19.13 -11.53
N LEU A 199 0.49 -18.68 -10.29
CA LEU A 199 -0.60 -18.15 -9.46
C LEU A 199 -1.28 -16.96 -10.16
N PRO A 200 -2.61 -17.01 -10.38
CA PRO A 200 -3.36 -15.90 -10.97
C PRO A 200 -3.28 -14.62 -10.13
N LYS A 201 -3.13 -13.46 -10.77
CA LYS A 201 -2.97 -12.19 -10.02
C LYS A 201 -4.23 -11.73 -9.33
N ALA A 202 -5.39 -12.14 -9.82
CA ALA A 202 -6.66 -11.81 -9.18
C ALA A 202 -6.83 -12.47 -7.79
N LEU A 203 -6.05 -13.52 -7.48
CA LEU A 203 -6.02 -14.15 -6.15
C LEU A 203 -5.09 -13.43 -5.15
N SER A 204 -4.45 -12.34 -5.58
CA SER A 204 -3.57 -11.50 -4.78
C SER A 204 -4.27 -10.18 -4.47
N GLY A 205 -4.91 -10.10 -3.32
CA GLY A 205 -5.57 -8.90 -2.83
C GLY A 205 -4.64 -7.70 -2.77
N GLU A 206 -3.37 -7.90 -2.39
CA GLU A 206 -2.40 -6.80 -2.37
C GLU A 206 -2.07 -6.26 -3.78
N VAL A 207 -2.04 -7.11 -4.81
CA VAL A 207 -1.87 -6.67 -6.20
C VAL A 207 -3.13 -5.99 -6.72
N VAL A 208 -4.31 -6.55 -6.46
CA VAL A 208 -5.60 -5.95 -6.84
C VAL A 208 -5.74 -4.56 -6.22
N ILE A 209 -5.50 -4.43 -4.91
CA ILE A 209 -5.59 -3.17 -4.17
C ILE A 209 -4.56 -2.16 -4.68
N HIS A 210 -3.31 -2.58 -4.87
CA HIS A 210 -2.26 -1.71 -5.41
C HIS A 210 -2.68 -1.09 -6.75
N LEU A 211 -3.22 -1.88 -7.68
CA LEU A 211 -3.63 -1.39 -9.00
C LEU A 211 -4.92 -0.55 -8.95
N ALA A 212 -5.90 -0.93 -8.13
CA ALA A 212 -7.10 -0.12 -7.90
C ALA A 212 -6.75 1.24 -7.28
N ALA A 213 -5.77 1.27 -6.36
CA ALA A 213 -5.25 2.49 -5.76
C ALA A 213 -4.51 3.38 -6.78
N GLN A 214 -3.85 2.82 -7.80
CA GLN A 214 -3.36 3.63 -8.93
C GLN A 214 -4.50 4.33 -9.68
N ALA A 215 -5.63 3.64 -9.89
CA ALA A 215 -6.81 4.26 -10.50
C ALA A 215 -7.40 5.38 -9.62
N ILE A 216 -7.39 5.21 -8.29
CA ILE A 216 -7.78 6.26 -7.34
C ILE A 216 -6.84 7.47 -7.46
N ALA A 217 -5.51 7.27 -7.47
CA ALA A 217 -4.55 8.36 -7.66
C ALA A 217 -4.75 9.09 -9.00
N HIS A 218 -5.05 8.35 -10.07
CA HIS A 218 -5.42 8.94 -11.37
C HIS A 218 -6.67 9.82 -11.24
N GLY A 219 -7.73 9.34 -10.58
CA GLY A 219 -8.95 10.12 -10.34
C GLY A 219 -8.72 11.36 -9.47
N LEU A 220 -7.92 11.25 -8.40
CA LEU A 220 -7.59 12.36 -7.49
C LEU A 220 -6.84 13.49 -8.19
N SER A 221 -5.94 13.13 -9.11
CA SER A 221 -5.18 14.09 -9.92
C SER A 221 -5.94 14.58 -11.15
N GLU A 222 -7.24 14.29 -11.27
CA GLU A 222 -8.07 14.62 -12.45
C GLU A 222 -7.45 14.08 -13.75
N GLY A 223 -6.83 12.91 -13.67
CA GLY A 223 -6.16 12.22 -14.77
C GLY A 223 -4.74 12.71 -15.10
N LYS A 224 -4.26 13.79 -14.46
CA LYS A 224 -2.98 14.44 -14.80
C LYS A 224 -1.77 13.57 -14.49
N LEU A 225 -1.81 12.73 -13.44
CA LEU A 225 -0.65 11.95 -12.99
C LEU A 225 -0.11 10.97 -14.04
N PHE A 226 -1.00 10.37 -14.85
CA PHE A 226 -0.62 9.36 -15.83
C PHE A 226 -0.62 9.88 -17.28
N ALA A 227 -0.68 11.19 -17.47
CA ALA A 227 -0.31 11.80 -18.74
C ALA A 227 1.21 11.63 -18.90
N LYS A 228 1.66 10.81 -19.85
CA LYS A 228 3.08 10.46 -20.00
C LYS A 228 3.92 11.70 -20.34
N ASP A 229 4.88 12.02 -19.47
CA ASP A 229 5.94 12.98 -19.78
C ASP A 229 7.26 12.25 -20.06
N LEU A 230 7.69 12.29 -21.32
CA LEU A 230 8.89 11.59 -21.78
C LEU A 230 10.21 12.23 -21.29
N THR A 231 10.16 13.45 -20.73
CA THR A 231 11.35 14.11 -20.17
C THR A 231 11.71 13.56 -18.78
N GLN A 232 10.70 13.07 -18.05
CA GLN A 232 10.85 12.53 -16.70
C GLN A 232 10.73 11.00 -16.64
N HIS A 233 10.14 10.40 -17.66
CA HIS A 233 9.87 8.96 -17.74
C HIS A 233 10.44 8.36 -19.01
N ASN A 234 11.24 7.30 -18.88
CA ASN A 234 11.79 6.55 -19.99
C ASN A 234 11.42 5.06 -19.89
N THR A 235 11.54 4.32 -20.99
CA THR A 235 11.38 2.87 -20.97
C THR A 235 12.64 2.24 -20.36
N CYS A 236 12.49 1.39 -19.34
CA CYS A 236 13.63 0.62 -18.84
C CYS A 236 13.99 -0.47 -19.86
N ALA A 237 15.27 -0.80 -19.98
CA ALA A 237 15.64 -2.07 -20.61
C ALA A 237 14.91 -3.21 -19.85
N LEU A 238 14.12 -3.99 -20.60
CA LEU A 238 13.38 -5.17 -20.12
C LEU A 238 12.11 -4.91 -19.27
N ASP A 239 11.60 -3.67 -19.13
CA ASP A 239 10.37 -3.43 -18.35
C ASP A 239 9.44 -2.37 -18.97
N PRO A 240 8.22 -2.75 -19.41
CA PRO A 240 7.24 -1.80 -19.95
C PRO A 240 6.67 -0.84 -18.89
N LYS A 241 6.93 -1.05 -17.59
CA LYS A 241 6.47 -0.18 -16.49
C LYS A 241 7.34 1.04 -16.24
N GLY A 242 8.46 1.14 -16.99
CA GLY A 242 9.28 2.33 -17.15
C GLY A 242 10.10 2.77 -15.94
N CYS A 243 11.03 3.67 -16.21
CA CYS A 243 12.09 4.15 -15.34
C CYS A 243 11.92 5.66 -15.14
N CYS A 244 12.30 6.15 -13.98
CA CYS A 244 12.48 7.59 -13.78
C CYS A 244 13.87 7.98 -14.27
N THR A 245 13.99 9.14 -14.92
CA THR A 245 15.25 9.64 -15.46
C THR A 245 16.21 10.16 -14.40
N THR A 246 15.72 10.41 -13.18
CA THR A 246 16.48 10.94 -12.06
C THR A 246 16.11 10.25 -10.74
N GLY A 247 16.95 10.45 -9.72
CA GLY A 247 16.70 9.99 -8.36
C GLY A 247 15.50 10.67 -7.68
N ASP A 248 15.01 11.79 -8.19
CA ASP A 248 13.84 12.50 -7.66
C ASP A 248 12.51 11.82 -8.03
N GLY A 249 12.56 10.64 -8.63
CA GLY A 249 11.38 9.92 -9.05
C GLY A 249 10.68 10.62 -10.22
N CYS A 250 9.46 10.19 -10.49
CA CYS A 250 8.64 10.66 -11.60
C CYS A 250 7.17 10.39 -11.28
N ALA A 251 6.24 10.94 -12.07
CA ALA A 251 4.81 10.77 -11.86
C ALA A 251 4.38 9.28 -11.79
N GLN A 252 4.96 8.42 -12.64
CA GLN A 252 4.73 6.97 -12.56
C GLN A 252 5.19 6.36 -11.23
N ALA A 253 6.30 6.85 -10.65
CA ALA A 253 6.74 6.38 -9.33
C ALA A 253 5.80 6.85 -8.22
N LEU A 254 5.27 8.07 -8.28
CA LEU A 254 4.23 8.55 -7.35
C LEU A 254 2.97 7.68 -7.44
N GLY A 255 2.50 7.35 -8.65
CA GLY A 255 1.37 6.44 -8.86
C GLY A 255 1.62 5.05 -8.27
N ASN A 256 2.78 4.45 -8.54
CA ASN A 256 3.14 3.16 -7.93
C ASN A 256 3.22 3.26 -6.39
N GLY A 257 3.83 4.32 -5.86
CA GLY A 257 3.94 4.55 -4.42
C GLY A 257 2.58 4.74 -3.74
N PHE A 258 1.63 5.39 -4.41
CA PHE A 258 0.25 5.45 -3.95
C PHE A 258 -0.37 4.05 -3.80
N GLY A 259 -0.19 3.19 -4.80
CA GLY A 259 -0.63 1.80 -4.75
C GLY A 259 0.00 1.00 -3.61
N GLU A 260 1.31 1.16 -3.40
CA GLU A 260 2.07 0.50 -2.32
C GLU A 260 1.56 0.90 -0.94
N TYR A 261 1.41 2.21 -0.71
CA TYR A 261 0.97 2.74 0.57
C TYR A 261 -0.45 2.27 0.91
N VAL A 262 -1.38 2.35 -0.04
CA VAL A 262 -2.78 1.94 0.17
C VAL A 262 -2.90 0.43 0.41
N ALA A 263 -2.10 -0.40 -0.28
CA ALA A 263 -2.06 -1.83 0.01
C ALA A 263 -1.49 -2.12 1.42
N ALA A 264 -0.50 -1.36 1.88
CA ALA A 264 0.01 -1.45 3.24
C ALA A 264 -1.01 -0.99 4.30
N MET A 265 -1.85 0.00 4.00
CA MET A 265 -2.97 0.39 4.88
C MET A 265 -3.97 -0.77 5.08
N MET A 266 -4.23 -1.54 4.01
CA MET A 266 -5.15 -2.69 4.04
C MET A 266 -4.53 -3.93 4.69
N PHE A 267 -3.20 -4.09 4.62
CA PHE A 267 -2.46 -5.22 5.17
C PHE A 267 -1.26 -4.77 6.03
N PRO A 268 -1.51 -4.10 7.17
CA PRO A 268 -0.45 -3.44 7.95
C PRO A 268 0.60 -4.41 8.52
N ASP A 269 0.20 -5.64 8.88
CA ASP A 269 1.12 -6.67 9.39
C ASP A 269 2.09 -7.23 8.33
N SER A 270 1.78 -6.97 7.06
CA SER A 270 2.60 -7.38 5.92
C SER A 270 2.55 -6.28 4.87
N ALA A 271 3.15 -5.12 5.20
CA ALA A 271 3.28 -3.93 4.35
C ALA A 271 4.25 -4.15 3.17
N ARG A 272 4.02 -5.23 2.41
CA ARG A 272 4.79 -5.69 1.25
C ARG A 272 3.86 -6.17 0.14
N ILE A 273 4.34 -6.09 -1.09
CA ILE A 273 3.60 -6.50 -2.30
C ILE A 273 4.29 -7.67 -3.00
N GLY A 274 3.46 -8.53 -3.62
CA GLY A 274 3.92 -9.49 -4.62
C GLY A 274 4.48 -10.77 -4.04
N GLU A 275 4.03 -11.18 -2.85
CA GLU A 275 4.37 -12.47 -2.26
C GLU A 275 3.95 -13.62 -3.18
N SER A 276 2.74 -13.54 -3.74
CA SER A 276 2.22 -14.48 -4.73
C SER A 276 2.79 -14.25 -6.15
N VAL A 277 3.40 -13.09 -6.43
CA VAL A 277 4.13 -12.85 -7.68
C VAL A 277 5.48 -13.58 -7.68
N ALA A 278 6.21 -13.51 -6.56
CA ALA A 278 7.49 -14.16 -6.38
C ALA A 278 7.40 -15.58 -5.81
N ASN A 279 6.19 -16.02 -5.45
CA ASN A 279 5.94 -17.23 -4.65
C ASN A 279 6.84 -17.32 -3.40
N SER A 280 6.94 -16.19 -2.68
CA SER A 280 7.89 -15.99 -1.58
C SER A 280 7.28 -15.10 -0.50
N VAL A 281 7.41 -15.51 0.76
CA VAL A 281 6.97 -14.73 1.94
C VAL A 281 7.68 -13.39 2.09
N LYS A 282 8.82 -13.22 1.41
CA LYS A 282 9.55 -11.95 1.38
C LYS A 282 8.87 -10.92 0.48
N GLY A 283 7.94 -11.30 -0.39
CA GLY A 283 7.39 -10.42 -1.42
C GLY A 283 8.21 -10.42 -2.70
N GLN A 284 7.84 -9.52 -3.62
CA GLN A 284 8.55 -9.37 -4.88
C GLN A 284 9.87 -8.60 -4.68
N GLU A 285 10.96 -9.19 -5.18
CA GLU A 285 12.26 -8.53 -5.26
C GLU A 285 12.48 -7.99 -6.68
N LEU A 286 12.89 -6.72 -6.78
CA LEU A 286 13.26 -6.06 -8.03
C LEU A 286 14.58 -5.34 -7.81
N CYS A 287 15.58 -5.60 -8.65
CA CYS A 287 16.91 -5.01 -8.52
C CYS A 287 17.53 -5.23 -7.12
N SER A 288 17.39 -6.43 -6.57
CA SER A 288 17.82 -6.76 -5.20
C SER A 288 17.18 -5.93 -4.09
N MET A 289 16.06 -5.26 -4.41
CA MET A 289 15.23 -4.53 -3.45
C MET A 289 13.90 -5.25 -3.29
N VAL A 290 13.63 -5.69 -2.06
CA VAL A 290 12.35 -6.26 -1.68
C VAL A 290 11.32 -5.14 -1.58
N ARG A 291 10.15 -5.31 -2.22
CA ARG A 291 9.00 -4.38 -2.12
C ARG A 291 8.29 -4.54 -0.77
N ASP A 292 9.00 -4.20 0.31
CA ASP A 292 8.52 -4.15 1.69
C ASP A 292 8.79 -2.75 2.24
N LEU A 293 7.72 -2.04 2.63
CA LEU A 293 7.82 -0.64 3.07
C LEU A 293 8.61 -0.49 4.37
N THR A 294 8.62 -1.51 5.24
CA THR A 294 9.42 -1.46 6.47
C THR A 294 10.90 -1.54 6.13
N MET A 295 11.28 -2.47 5.24
CA MET A 295 12.68 -2.62 4.81
C MET A 295 13.18 -1.44 3.99
N LEU A 296 12.36 -0.90 3.10
CA LEU A 296 12.72 0.22 2.23
C LEU A 296 12.90 1.53 3.01
N SER A 297 12.20 1.70 4.13
CA SER A 297 12.31 2.90 4.98
C SER A 297 13.69 3.12 5.61
N ALA A 298 14.55 2.09 5.57
CA ALA A 298 15.95 2.13 6.00
C ALA A 298 16.95 2.47 4.87
N ARG A 299 16.47 2.63 3.63
CA ARG A 299 17.28 2.96 2.45
C ARG A 299 17.19 4.43 2.11
N THR A 300 18.25 4.98 1.52
CA THR A 300 18.22 6.32 0.93
C THR A 300 17.68 6.29 -0.49
N LYS A 301 17.16 7.44 -0.96
CA LYS A 301 16.73 7.66 -2.34
C LYS A 301 17.77 7.21 -3.36
N ASP A 302 19.02 7.60 -3.16
CA ASP A 302 20.13 7.29 -4.07
C ASP A 302 20.50 5.81 -4.10
N GLN A 303 20.42 5.11 -2.95
CA GLN A 303 20.62 3.66 -2.88
C GLN A 303 19.55 2.93 -3.71
N VAL A 304 18.30 3.38 -3.62
CA VAL A 304 17.18 2.78 -4.35
C VAL A 304 17.27 3.06 -5.84
N TYR A 305 17.56 4.31 -6.22
CA TYR A 305 17.75 4.69 -7.62
C TYR A 305 18.89 3.89 -8.27
N SER A 306 20.03 3.78 -7.58
CA SER A 306 21.23 3.12 -8.11
C SER A 306 21.15 1.61 -8.13
N ALA A 307 20.22 0.99 -7.38
CA ALA A 307 20.03 -0.45 -7.35
C ALA A 307 19.54 -1.00 -8.71
N CYS A 308 18.71 -0.23 -9.41
CA CYS A 308 18.24 -0.55 -10.75
C CYS A 308 19.10 0.21 -11.77
N GLN A 309 20.09 -0.44 -12.38
CA GLN A 309 20.86 0.17 -13.47
C GLN A 309 20.20 -0.11 -14.85
N PRO A 310 20.27 0.83 -15.81
CA PRO A 310 20.94 2.13 -15.76
C PRO A 310 20.11 3.27 -15.14
N ALA A 311 18.88 3.02 -14.70
CA ALA A 311 17.97 4.03 -14.16
C ALA A 311 16.99 3.45 -13.13
N GLY A 312 16.54 4.28 -12.17
CA GLY A 312 15.63 3.88 -11.12
C GLY A 312 14.27 3.41 -11.65
N ARG A 313 13.96 2.11 -11.50
CA ARG A 313 12.65 1.57 -11.87
C ARG A 313 11.54 2.27 -11.10
N ALA A 314 10.54 2.79 -11.82
CA ALA A 314 9.50 3.61 -11.22
C ALA A 314 8.74 2.91 -10.09
N VAL A 315 8.51 1.60 -10.20
CA VAL A 315 7.85 0.80 -9.15
C VAL A 315 8.68 0.73 -7.87
N VAL A 316 10.00 0.58 -7.96
CA VAL A 316 10.89 0.47 -6.79
C VAL A 316 11.07 1.85 -6.15
N MET A 317 11.24 2.90 -6.97
CA MET A 317 11.26 4.29 -6.51
C MET A 317 9.94 4.65 -5.80
N GLY A 318 8.80 4.24 -6.37
CA GLY A 318 7.48 4.43 -5.77
C GLY A 318 7.32 3.72 -4.43
N ALA A 319 7.78 2.47 -4.32
CA ALA A 319 7.79 1.74 -3.06
C ALA A 319 8.64 2.44 -1.99
N TRP A 320 9.79 3.01 -2.36
CA TRP A 320 10.57 3.83 -1.43
C TRP A 320 9.82 5.10 -1.00
N TYR A 321 9.18 5.83 -1.93
CA TYR A 321 8.36 6.99 -1.57
C TYR A 321 7.26 6.62 -0.56
N ALA A 322 6.53 5.52 -0.82
CA ALA A 322 5.52 4.98 0.08
C ALA A 322 6.09 4.59 1.46
N SER A 323 7.33 4.11 1.51
CA SER A 323 7.99 3.73 2.76
C SER A 323 8.25 4.90 3.70
N VAL A 324 8.47 6.11 3.14
CA VAL A 324 8.63 7.32 3.96
C VAL A 324 7.30 7.69 4.61
N TRP A 325 6.20 7.64 3.86
CA TRP A 325 4.86 7.84 4.40
C TRP A 325 4.48 6.77 5.42
N TRP A 326 4.83 5.51 5.18
CA TRP A 326 4.57 4.41 6.10
C TRP A 326 5.30 4.60 7.43
N LYS A 327 6.58 4.99 7.37
CA LYS A 327 7.38 5.32 8.55
C LYS A 327 6.80 6.51 9.33
N LEU A 328 6.40 7.57 8.63
CA LEU A 328 5.74 8.74 9.23
C LEU A 328 4.42 8.36 9.92
N ARG A 329 3.58 7.55 9.26
CA ARG A 329 2.33 7.02 9.82
C ARG A 329 2.59 6.28 11.13
N ALA A 330 3.54 5.36 11.14
CA ALA A 330 3.91 4.60 12.34
C ALA A 330 4.46 5.50 13.47
N GLN A 331 5.25 6.52 13.13
CA GLN A 331 5.78 7.48 14.12
C GLN A 331 4.68 8.30 14.77
N ILE A 332 3.72 8.80 13.98
CA ILE A 332 2.59 9.58 14.49
C ILE A 332 1.65 8.70 15.32
N GLU A 333 1.32 7.50 14.85
CA GLU A 333 0.49 6.53 15.60
C GLU A 333 1.11 6.17 16.96
N ALA A 334 2.44 6.03 17.02
CA ALA A 334 3.14 5.75 18.27
C ALA A 334 3.15 6.94 19.25
N GLN A 335 3.06 8.18 18.74
CA GLN A 335 2.97 9.39 19.56
C GLN A 335 1.54 9.65 20.03
N GLU A 336 0.57 9.37 19.17
CA GLU A 336 -0.85 9.60 19.40
C GLU A 336 -1.67 8.48 18.73
N PRO A 337 -2.14 7.48 19.50
CA PRO A 337 -2.95 6.40 18.96
C PRO A 337 -4.19 6.91 18.23
N GLY A 338 -4.45 6.37 17.03
CA GLY A 338 -5.48 6.79 16.10
C GLY A 338 -5.08 7.90 15.12
N ALA A 339 -3.99 8.64 15.38
CA ALA A 339 -3.56 9.74 14.52
C ALA A 339 -2.95 9.29 13.18
N GLY A 340 -2.68 7.99 12.99
CA GLY A 340 -2.33 7.45 11.68
C GLY A 340 -3.39 7.73 10.61
N ALA A 341 -4.67 7.82 11.00
CA ALA A 341 -5.75 8.18 10.08
C ALA A 341 -5.62 9.60 9.51
N ASP A 342 -4.99 10.52 10.25
CA ASP A 342 -4.73 11.88 9.76
C ASP A 342 -3.60 11.89 8.72
N VAL A 343 -2.60 11.02 8.89
CA VAL A 343 -1.55 10.81 7.86
C VAL A 343 -2.17 10.23 6.59
N ASP A 344 -3.08 9.26 6.73
CA ASP A 344 -3.80 8.65 5.61
C ASP A 344 -4.61 9.72 4.83
N LYS A 345 -5.31 10.64 5.53
CA LYS A 345 -6.04 11.76 4.89
C LYS A 345 -5.10 12.71 4.14
N LEU A 346 -4.00 13.12 4.77
CA LEU A 346 -2.99 13.98 4.15
C LEU A 346 -2.33 13.31 2.94
N PHE A 347 -2.13 11.99 3.00
CA PHE A 347 -1.65 11.20 1.86
C PHE A 347 -2.61 11.24 0.68
N PHE A 348 -3.93 11.23 0.90
CA PHE A 348 -4.88 11.38 -0.19
C PHE A 348 -4.98 12.83 -0.68
N ASP A 349 -4.93 13.80 0.23
CA ASP A 349 -5.05 15.21 -0.12
C ASP A 349 -3.85 15.73 -0.94
N HIS A 350 -2.61 15.30 -0.65
CA HIS A 350 -1.45 15.73 -1.45
C HIS A 350 -1.44 15.15 -2.87
N ALA A 351 -2.09 14.01 -3.09
CA ALA A 351 -2.16 13.38 -4.41
C ALA A 351 -3.02 14.19 -5.40
N LYS A 352 -3.92 15.05 -4.90
CA LYS A 352 -4.76 15.95 -5.71
C LYS A 352 -3.96 16.99 -6.48
N ALA A 353 -2.79 17.38 -5.97
CA ALA A 353 -1.91 18.36 -6.61
C ALA A 353 -0.97 17.75 -7.66
N TRP A 354 -0.97 16.43 -7.82
CA TRP A 354 -0.03 15.77 -8.72
C TRP A 354 -0.37 16.01 -10.19
N THR A 355 0.68 16.06 -11.00
CA THR A 355 0.63 16.22 -12.45
C THR A 355 1.62 15.26 -13.11
N SER A 356 1.64 15.24 -14.44
CA SER A 356 2.63 14.49 -15.23
C SER A 356 4.08 14.90 -14.96
N LEU A 357 4.28 16.12 -14.44
CA LEU A 357 5.59 16.70 -14.12
C LEU A 357 6.00 16.50 -12.67
N SER A 358 5.14 15.86 -11.85
CA SER A 358 5.39 15.73 -10.42
C SER A 358 6.55 14.78 -10.14
N THR A 359 7.48 15.27 -9.34
CA THR A 359 8.59 14.52 -8.74
C THR A 359 8.38 14.38 -7.23
N PHE A 360 9.22 13.59 -6.58
CA PHE A 360 9.26 13.48 -5.12
C PHE A 360 9.47 14.83 -4.43
N THR A 361 10.29 15.71 -5.01
CA THR A 361 10.54 17.06 -4.50
C THR A 361 9.25 17.89 -4.49
N SER A 362 8.51 17.89 -5.61
CA SER A 362 7.23 18.62 -5.69
C SER A 362 6.16 18.03 -4.77
N ALA A 363 6.09 16.70 -4.67
CA ALA A 363 5.14 16.00 -3.80
C ALA A 363 5.44 16.25 -2.30
N LYS A 364 6.73 16.28 -1.93
CA LYS A 364 7.20 16.65 -0.59
C LYS A 364 6.79 18.08 -0.24
N ALA A 365 7.01 19.03 -1.14
CA ALA A 365 6.63 20.43 -0.91
C ALA A 365 5.13 20.57 -0.63
N GLU A 366 4.30 19.87 -1.39
CA GLU A 366 2.85 19.85 -1.18
C GLU A 366 2.46 19.17 0.14
N ALA A 367 3.07 18.02 0.47
CA ALA A 367 2.81 17.31 1.71
C ALA A 367 3.13 18.19 2.94
N LEU A 368 4.26 18.91 2.92
CA LEU A 368 4.65 19.84 3.98
C LEU A 368 3.69 21.03 4.08
N ARG A 369 3.25 21.58 2.94
CA ARG A 369 2.26 22.66 2.89
C ARG A 369 0.95 22.23 3.56
N LEU A 370 0.42 21.06 3.19
CA LEU A 370 -0.81 20.51 3.75
C LEU A 370 -0.67 20.19 5.24
N ALA A 371 0.45 19.58 5.65
CA ALA A 371 0.71 19.28 7.06
C ALA A 371 0.79 20.55 7.93
N GLY A 372 1.28 21.67 7.38
CA GLY A 372 1.30 22.96 8.06
C GLY A 372 -0.08 23.60 8.24
N MET A 373 -1.04 23.29 7.36
CA MET A 373 -2.41 23.80 7.44
C MET A 373 -3.34 22.89 8.26
N TYR A 374 -3.11 21.58 8.21
CA TYR A 374 -3.98 20.59 8.82
C TYR A 374 -3.92 20.63 10.35
N ASN A 375 -5.08 20.71 11.00
CA ASN A 375 -5.21 20.77 12.46
C ASN A 375 -4.26 21.79 13.12
N GLY A 376 -4.10 22.97 12.51
CA GLY A 376 -3.25 24.04 13.03
C GLY A 376 -1.75 23.72 12.97
N GLY A 377 -1.31 22.84 12.07
CA GLY A 377 0.11 22.52 11.88
C GLY A 377 0.65 21.47 12.86
N LYS A 378 -0.23 20.78 13.59
CA LYS A 378 0.11 19.81 14.64
C LYS A 378 1.22 18.81 14.23
N PHE A 379 1.18 18.31 13.00
CA PHE A 379 2.13 17.30 12.51
C PHE A 379 3.26 17.85 11.64
N ALA A 380 3.35 19.18 11.44
CA ALA A 380 4.29 19.79 10.50
C ALA A 380 5.76 19.41 10.79
N ALA A 381 6.15 19.36 12.07
CA ALA A 381 7.50 18.98 12.47
C ALA A 381 7.82 17.50 12.17
N ALA A 382 6.86 16.60 12.42
CA ALA A 382 7.01 15.17 12.13
C ALA A 382 7.15 14.92 10.62
N PHE A 383 6.34 15.61 9.81
CA PHE A 383 6.49 15.59 8.35
C PHE A 383 7.86 16.13 7.93
N ALA A 384 8.29 17.29 8.43
CA ALA A 384 9.60 17.85 8.10
C ALA A 384 10.75 16.86 8.41
N ALA A 385 10.69 16.19 9.56
CA ALA A 385 11.68 15.19 9.96
C ALA A 385 11.65 13.94 9.07
N ALA A 386 10.47 13.39 8.78
CA ALA A 386 10.34 12.21 7.93
C ALA A 386 10.81 12.48 6.50
N PHE A 387 10.50 13.66 5.95
CA PHE A 387 10.89 14.07 4.61
C PHE A 387 12.32 14.64 4.51
N ALA A 388 13.07 14.70 5.60
CA ALA A 388 14.48 15.14 5.58
C ALA A 388 15.41 14.13 4.86
N VAL A 389 14.93 12.91 4.60
CA VAL A 389 15.68 11.85 3.89
C VAL A 389 15.60 11.93 2.36
N PHE A 390 14.88 12.93 1.83
CA PHE A 390 14.72 13.20 0.39
C PHE A 390 15.88 13.98 -0.21
#